data_AF-A0A2N0WN09-F1
#
_entry.id   AF-A0A2N0WN09-F1
#
_cell.length_a   1.000
_cell.length_b   1.000
_cell.length_c   1.000
_cell.angle_alpha   90.00
_cell.angle_beta   90.00
_cell.angle_gamma   90.00
#
_symmetry.space_group_name_H-M   'P 1'
#
loop_
_entity.id
_entity.type
_entity.pdbx_description
1 polymer ?
#
loop_
_entity_poly.entity_id
_entity_poly.type
_entity_poly.pdbx_seq_one_letter_code
_entity_poly.pdbx_strand_id
1 'polypeptide(L)'
;MKQYVSALDLIELSNDVGNAIVHSEHAINSLQLNTNNYNFEKVWQELLDIQFWGYDVTYQQAAKAVCEQLIQSACLVNEQQLMIDDEFIDECLDDIEQLKFDF
;
A
#
# COMPACT_ATOMS: atom_id res chain seq x y z
N MET A 1 -4.85 -26.41 -3.47
CA MET A 1 -4.83 -24.99 -3.87
C MET A 1 -5.89 -24.26 -3.07
N LYS A 2 -5.55 -23.17 -2.37
CA LYS A 2 -6.55 -22.27 -1.75
C LYS A 2 -7.42 -21.69 -2.88
N GLN A 3 -8.74 -21.79 -2.77
CA GLN A 3 -9.69 -21.27 -3.77
C GLN A 3 -10.04 -19.79 -3.56
N TYR A 4 -9.57 -19.18 -2.46
CA TYR A 4 -9.93 -17.82 -2.05
C TYR A 4 -8.73 -17.11 -1.47
N VAL A 5 -8.67 -15.79 -1.69
CA VAL A 5 -7.70 -14.87 -1.08
C VAL A 5 -8.28 -14.43 0.27
N SER A 6 -7.52 -14.59 1.35
CA SER A 6 -7.93 -14.12 2.67
C SER A 6 -7.47 -12.69 2.92
N ALA A 7 -8.06 -12.04 3.93
CA ALA A 7 -7.61 -10.72 4.39
C ALA A 7 -6.13 -10.73 4.79
N LEU A 8 -5.65 -11.81 5.42
CA LEU A 8 -4.23 -11.96 5.78
C LEU A 8 -3.33 -12.00 4.54
N ASP A 9 -3.71 -12.77 3.51
CA ASP A 9 -2.93 -12.84 2.26
C ASP A 9 -2.85 -11.45 1.58
N LEU A 10 -3.91 -10.62 1.68
CA LEU A 10 -3.90 -9.23 1.18
C LEU A 10 -3.03 -8.30 2.02
N ILE A 11 -3.02 -8.46 3.35
CA ILE A 11 -2.17 -7.68 4.25
C ILE A 11 -0.69 -7.99 3.97
N GLU A 12 -0.34 -9.27 3.83
CA GLU A 12 1.02 -9.70 3.47
C GLU A 12 1.45 -9.11 2.12
N LEU A 13 0.59 -9.19 1.10
CA LEU A 13 0.86 -8.56 -0.20
C LEU A 13 1.00 -7.04 -0.10
N SER A 14 0.16 -6.38 0.69
CA SER A 14 0.23 -4.93 0.92
C SER A 14 1.53 -4.53 1.60
N ASN A 15 2.02 -5.34 2.55
CA ASN A 15 3.30 -5.13 3.22
C ASN A 15 4.48 -5.30 2.25
N ASP A 16 4.46 -6.34 1.41
CA ASP A 16 5.51 -6.56 0.41
C ASP A 16 5.55 -5.42 -0.61
N VAL A 17 4.39 -4.96 -1.08
CA VAL A 17 4.28 -3.80 -1.97
C VAL A 17 4.72 -2.52 -1.26
N GLY A 18 4.31 -2.32 0.00
CA GLY A 18 4.74 -1.17 0.82
C GLY A 18 6.25 -1.12 0.98
N ASN A 19 6.90 -2.26 1.27
CA ASN A 19 8.35 -2.35 1.33
C ASN A 19 9.02 -2.04 -0.02
N ALA A 20 8.46 -2.54 -1.13
CA ALA A 20 8.95 -2.21 -2.47
C ALA A 20 8.84 -0.70 -2.75
N ILE A 21 7.73 -0.07 -2.33
CA ILE A 21 7.52 1.37 -2.39
C ILE A 21 8.59 2.07 -1.57
N VAL A 22 8.81 1.72 -0.30
CA VAL A 22 9.85 2.30 0.58
C VAL A 22 11.26 2.21 -0.03
N HIS A 23 11.58 1.08 -0.67
CA HIS A 23 12.87 0.87 -1.34
C HIS A 23 13.01 1.68 -2.64
N SER A 24 11.92 1.84 -3.39
CA SER A 24 11.84 2.77 -4.52
C SER A 24 11.81 4.23 -4.05
N GLU A 25 11.35 4.45 -2.82
CA GLU A 25 11.07 5.74 -2.20
C GLU A 25 12.28 6.49 -1.69
N HIS A 26 13.49 5.92 -1.66
CA HIS A 26 14.65 6.82 -1.56
C HIS A 26 14.68 7.86 -2.71
N ALA A 27 13.89 7.68 -3.78
CA ALA A 27 13.55 8.68 -4.80
C ALA A 27 12.13 9.32 -4.69
N ILE A 28 11.18 8.74 -3.93
CA ILE A 28 9.75 9.15 -3.87
C ILE A 28 9.33 9.74 -2.51
N ASN A 29 9.99 9.40 -1.39
CA ASN A 29 9.63 9.83 -0.02
C ASN A 29 9.64 11.35 0.20
N SER A 30 10.28 12.10 -0.70
CA SER A 30 10.29 13.56 -0.69
C SER A 30 9.17 14.21 -1.53
N LEU A 31 8.32 13.41 -2.19
CA LEU A 31 7.21 13.90 -3.01
C LEU A 31 5.91 13.85 -2.21
N GLN A 32 5.30 15.01 -1.98
CA GLN A 32 3.91 15.10 -1.51
C GLN A 32 2.98 14.62 -2.65
N LEU A 33 2.80 13.31 -2.77
CA LEU A 33 2.00 12.69 -3.83
C LEU A 33 0.57 13.24 -3.84
N ASN A 34 0.08 13.62 -5.01
CA ASN A 34 -1.31 13.99 -5.29
C ASN A 34 -1.68 13.51 -6.70
N THR A 35 -2.97 13.48 -7.02
CA THR A 35 -3.49 12.98 -8.32
C THR A 35 -2.86 13.61 -9.57
N ASN A 36 -2.22 14.77 -9.44
CA ASN A 36 -1.65 15.52 -10.56
C ASN A 36 -0.12 15.45 -10.68
N ASN A 37 0.60 14.89 -9.70
CA ASN A 37 2.07 14.98 -9.67
C ASN A 37 2.82 13.63 -9.70
N TYR A 38 2.11 12.52 -9.93
CA TYR A 38 2.74 11.22 -10.17
C TYR A 38 2.21 10.57 -11.44
N ASN A 39 3.02 9.69 -12.02
CA ASN A 39 2.64 8.81 -13.11
C ASN A 39 2.69 7.37 -12.59
N PHE A 40 1.52 6.78 -12.35
CA PHE A 40 1.42 5.44 -11.78
C PHE A 40 2.19 4.39 -12.58
N GLU A 41 2.10 4.42 -13.91
CA GLU A 41 2.79 3.43 -14.75
C GLU A 41 4.31 3.53 -14.62
N LYS A 42 4.84 4.73 -14.42
CA LYS A 42 6.28 4.91 -14.16
C LYS A 42 6.68 4.34 -12.80
N VAL A 43 5.90 4.65 -11.75
CA VAL A 43 6.13 4.11 -10.39
C VAL A 43 6.05 2.59 -10.41
N TRP A 44 5.05 2.03 -11.07
CA TRP A 44 4.89 0.59 -11.20
C TRP A 44 6.05 -0.08 -11.93
N GLN A 45 6.57 0.54 -12.99
CA GLN A 45 7.74 0.00 -13.70
C GLN A 45 9.00 -0.01 -12.81
N GLU A 46 9.24 1.06 -12.05
CA GLU A 46 10.35 1.12 -11.10
C GLU A 46 10.20 0.05 -10.00
N LEU A 47 8.97 -0.15 -9.51
CA LEU A 47 8.66 -1.20 -8.55
C LEU A 47 8.91 -2.58 -9.12
N LEU A 48 8.44 -2.88 -10.33
CA LEU A 48 8.67 -4.16 -11.02
C LEU A 48 10.15 -4.51 -11.13
N ASP A 49 10.99 -3.52 -11.43
CA ASP A 49 12.42 -3.72 -11.63
C ASP A 49 13.16 -4.01 -10.31
N ILE A 50 12.68 -3.45 -9.19
CA ILE A 50 13.24 -3.67 -7.85
C ILE A 50 12.69 -4.95 -7.23
N GLN A 51 11.38 -5.14 -7.35
CA GLN A 51 10.61 -6.20 -6.72
C GLN A 51 9.59 -6.72 -7.72
N PHE A 52 9.31 -8.01 -7.69
CA PHE A 52 8.33 -8.66 -8.56
C PHE A 52 8.72 -9.02 -10.01
N TRP A 53 9.90 -8.64 -10.52
CA TRP A 53 10.38 -9.04 -11.87
C TRP A 53 10.37 -10.56 -12.13
N GLY A 54 10.57 -11.36 -11.07
CA GLY A 54 10.63 -12.82 -11.14
C GLY A 54 9.29 -13.55 -11.05
N TYR A 55 8.19 -12.83 -10.76
CA TYR A 55 6.86 -13.43 -10.75
C TYR A 55 6.26 -13.53 -12.15
N ASP A 56 5.26 -14.39 -12.31
CA ASP A 56 4.46 -14.38 -13.53
C ASP A 56 3.58 -13.13 -13.65
N VAL A 57 3.10 -12.89 -14.88
CA VAL A 57 2.31 -11.71 -15.23
C VAL A 57 1.02 -11.60 -14.40
N THR A 58 0.40 -12.71 -14.02
CA THR A 58 -0.84 -12.70 -13.24
C THR A 58 -0.59 -12.23 -11.82
N TYR A 59 0.48 -12.71 -11.17
CA TYR A 59 0.87 -12.22 -9.85
C TYR A 59 1.34 -10.77 -9.88
N GLN A 60 2.06 -10.36 -10.94
CA GLN A 60 2.42 -8.95 -11.14
C GLN A 60 1.18 -8.06 -11.26
N GLN A 61 0.13 -8.49 -11.96
CA GLN A 61 -1.13 -7.72 -12.05
C GLN A 61 -1.84 -7.61 -10.71
N ALA A 62 -1.83 -8.65 -9.88
CA ALA A 62 -2.41 -8.60 -8.54
C ALA A 62 -1.65 -7.60 -7.64
N ALA A 63 -0.31 -7.65 -7.66
CA ALA A 63 0.53 -6.68 -6.94
C ALA A 63 0.33 -5.25 -7.46
N LYS A 64 0.21 -5.05 -8.78
CA LYS A 64 -0.10 -3.75 -9.40
C LYS A 64 -1.40 -3.16 -8.85
N ALA A 65 -2.45 -3.97 -8.76
CA ALA A 65 -3.74 -3.52 -8.26
C ALA A 65 -3.68 -3.06 -6.78
N VAL A 66 -2.94 -3.78 -5.93
CA VAL A 66 -2.72 -3.37 -4.53
C VAL A 66 -1.89 -2.09 -4.46
N CYS A 67 -0.82 -2.00 -5.26
CA CYS A 67 0.01 -0.79 -5.34
C CYS A 67 -0.80 0.44 -5.76
N GLU A 68 -1.70 0.29 -6.74
CA GLU A 68 -2.54 1.39 -7.21
C GLU A 68 -3.45 1.93 -6.09
N GLN A 69 -4.04 1.03 -5.29
CA GLN A 69 -4.86 1.42 -4.15
C GLN A 69 -4.05 2.15 -3.07
N LEU A 70 -2.87 1.65 -2.71
CA LEU A 70 -2.01 2.29 -1.71
C LEU A 70 -1.60 3.71 -2.14
N ILE A 71 -1.20 3.90 -3.40
CA ILE A 71 -0.81 5.22 -3.93
C ILE A 71 -2.03 6.16 -4.00
N GLN A 72 -3.19 5.66 -4.41
CA GLN A 72 -4.44 6.46 -4.39
C GLN A 72 -4.81 6.90 -2.98
N SER A 73 -4.70 6.01 -1.99
CA SER A 73 -4.92 6.36 -0.57
C SER A 73 -3.94 7.45 -0.10
N ALA A 74 -2.64 7.32 -0.40
CA ALA A 74 -1.66 8.34 -0.06
C ALA A 74 -1.98 9.71 -0.70
N CYS A 75 -2.42 9.72 -1.96
CA CYS A 75 -2.85 10.95 -2.62
C CYS A 75 -4.06 11.60 -1.93
N LEU A 76 -5.07 10.81 -1.57
CA LEU A 76 -6.27 11.31 -0.90
C LEU A 76 -5.94 11.94 0.46
N VAL A 77 -5.07 11.29 1.24
CA VAL A 77 -4.60 11.77 2.55
C VAL A 77 -3.84 13.09 2.40
N ASN A 78 -2.91 13.15 1.45
CA ASN A 78 -2.11 14.35 1.17
C ASN A 78 -2.96 15.53 0.66
N GLU A 79 -3.90 15.28 -0.26
CA GLU A 79 -4.80 16.31 -0.81
C GLU A 79 -5.74 16.89 0.26
N GLN A 80 -6.17 16.05 1.19
CA GLN A 80 -6.98 16.47 2.35
C GLN A 80 -6.15 17.04 3.50
N GLN A 81 -4.81 17.03 3.38
CA GLN A 81 -3.89 17.46 4.44
C GLN A 81 -4.12 16.70 5.76
N LEU A 82 -4.54 15.44 5.66
CA LEU A 82 -4.71 14.57 6.82
C LEU A 82 -3.33 14.15 7.34
N MET A 83 -3.18 14.16 8.65
CA MET A 83 -2.00 13.64 9.32
C MET A 83 -2.31 12.19 9.70
N ILE A 84 -1.56 11.26 9.12
CA ILE A 84 -1.55 9.85 9.55
C ILE A 84 -0.19 9.65 10.20
N ASP A 85 -0.18 9.74 11.52
CA ASP A 85 0.98 9.53 12.37
C ASP A 85 0.73 8.38 13.34
N ASP A 86 1.70 8.13 14.22
CA ASP A 86 1.62 7.06 15.21
C ASP A 86 0.39 7.25 16.14
N GLU A 87 0.00 8.49 16.45
CA GLU A 87 -1.18 8.78 17.28
C GLU A 87 -2.48 8.34 16.58
N PHE A 88 -2.65 8.66 15.28
CA PHE A 88 -3.80 8.18 14.51
C PHE A 88 -3.86 6.65 14.41
N ILE A 89 -2.70 5.99 14.24
CA ILE A 89 -2.62 4.53 14.17
C ILE A 89 -3.00 3.92 15.52
N ASP A 90 -2.48 4.46 16.62
CA ASP A 90 -2.76 4.00 17.98
C ASP A 90 -4.25 4.18 18.32
N GLU A 91 -4.88 5.32 17.97
CA GLU A 91 -6.32 5.53 18.14
C GLU A 91 -7.16 4.49 17.39
N CYS A 92 -6.79 4.16 16.15
CA CYS A 92 -7.49 3.13 15.37
C CYS A 92 -7.38 1.74 16.01
N LEU A 93 -6.28 1.43 16.69
CA LEU A 93 -6.05 0.15 17.37
C LEU A 93 -6.77 0.10 18.73
N ASP A 94 -6.82 1.22 19.45
CA ASP A 94 -7.51 1.33 20.74
C ASP A 94 -9.04 1.11 20.61
N ASP A 95 -9.65 1.56 19.52
CA ASP A 95 -11.06 1.29 19.23
C ASP A 95 -11.33 -0.19 18.90
N ILE A 96 -10.34 -0.93 18.39
CA ILE A 96 -10.46 -2.38 18.18
C ILE A 96 -10.44 -3.13 19.52
N GLU A 97 -9.73 -2.64 20.52
CA GLU A 97 -9.75 -3.22 21.86
C GLU A 97 -11.10 -3.04 22.58
N GLN A 98 -11.87 -2.00 22.25
CA GLN A 98 -13.25 -1.83 22.75
C GLN A 98 -14.24 -2.79 22.09
N LEU A 99 -13.94 -3.26 20.88
CA LEU A 99 -14.68 -4.30 20.15
C LEU A 99 -14.25 -5.73 20.55
N LYS A 100 -13.66 -5.92 21.74
CA LYS A 100 -13.50 -7.25 22.35
C LYS A 100 -14.89 -7.86 22.51
N PHE A 101 -15.25 -8.69 21.55
CA PHE A 101 -16.53 -9.35 21.38
C PHE A 101 -17.15 -9.81 22.70
N ASP A 102 -18.36 -9.33 22.99
CA ASP A 102 -19.31 -9.99 23.87
C ASP A 102 -19.71 -11.33 23.22
N PHE A 103 -18.91 -12.39 23.45
CA PHE A 103 -19.29 -13.78 23.18
C PHE A 103 -19.53 -14.54 24.49
#